data_AF-A0A3N4KRN2-F1
#
_entry.id   AF-A0A3N4KRN2-F1
#
_cell.length_a   1.000
_cell.length_b   1.000
_cell.length_c   1.000
_cell.angle_alpha   90.00
_cell.angle_beta   90.00
_cell.angle_gamma   90.00
#
_symmetry.space_group_name_H-M   'P 1'
#
loop_
_entity.id
_entity.type
_entity.pdbx_description
1 polymer ?
#
loop_
_entity_poly.entity_id
_entity_poly.type
_entity_poly.pdbx_seq_one_letter_code
_entity_poly.pdbx_strand_id
1 'polypeptide(L)'
;MKQKLKNKLAAIYDLTGLSQIHLTLAPLRQKLFSSTDQISTLLELCYSLARISPGWSSSSSSGFLHEKHFHQSPIKLRIKTLGDKAVKLMLPASAPRSAGPYVREGYQLGDGCNFNSFVSMLPESCRDISQKASPLGLVAMLFPYGKTEENMRYVACCFWIWLCVIDDLTEHLVGDEWEQTESDLMLVFNTPRDSMDCLNYFHKDSDAVQVSHALRTVIDSTSIYYQSGVVSAPWKVAFNNAVKEVIAGFRAERPLLSADRIELSDWMPVRMITISVRPFMILAKASLNLDLTMSNFGNPLREDQTPSSDHRRGYDATLAKVERLLQLIMGLQNDILGWEKDFTLSNPLNAIQILILHGATPSSAFADVVETHNELVRQLFHYGERAWIESLTAGDDIGGPGTYTYGATVRSNRSSIASFMAAPGQRQRLMPDVDVQRYLELIMGFANGMASWMAVSKRYEVSV
;
A
#
# COMPACT_ATOMS: atom_id res chain seq x y z
N MET A 1 -21.01 -21.23 50.84
CA MET A 1 -21.24 -20.16 49.85
C MET A 1 -20.31 -20.26 48.63
N LYS A 2 -18.98 -20.43 48.81
CA LYS A 2 -18.01 -20.67 47.71
C LYS A 2 -18.32 -21.89 46.81
N GLN A 3 -18.80 -23.01 47.38
CA GLN A 3 -19.14 -24.20 46.58
C GLN A 3 -20.43 -24.03 45.75
N LYS A 4 -21.39 -23.24 46.24
CA LYS A 4 -22.62 -22.89 45.50
C LYS A 4 -22.33 -21.93 44.32
N LEU A 5 -21.28 -21.12 44.41
CA LEU A 5 -20.82 -20.25 43.31
C LEU A 5 -20.05 -21.04 42.25
N LYS A 6 -19.20 -22.00 42.67
CA LYS A 6 -18.52 -22.94 41.76
C LYS A 6 -19.50 -23.78 40.93
N ASN A 7 -20.55 -24.30 41.57
CA ASN A 7 -21.53 -25.14 40.88
C ASN A 7 -22.46 -24.33 39.94
N LYS A 8 -22.69 -23.04 40.20
CA LYS A 8 -23.44 -22.15 39.28
C LYS A 8 -22.59 -21.70 38.08
N LEU A 9 -21.28 -21.53 38.25
CA LEU A 9 -20.36 -21.22 37.15
C LEU A 9 -20.13 -22.44 36.24
N ALA A 10 -19.98 -23.64 36.81
CA ALA A 10 -19.88 -24.87 36.01
C ALA A 10 -21.13 -25.12 35.14
N ALA A 11 -22.32 -24.82 35.67
CA ALA A 11 -23.58 -24.94 34.91
C ALA A 11 -23.73 -23.90 33.78
N ILE A 12 -23.03 -22.76 33.83
CA ILE A 12 -23.02 -21.76 32.74
C ILE A 12 -21.98 -22.12 31.66
N TYR A 13 -20.88 -22.74 32.06
CA TYR A 13 -19.82 -23.20 31.14
C TYR A 13 -20.26 -24.40 30.28
N ASP A 14 -21.10 -25.30 30.81
CA ASP A 14 -21.59 -26.46 30.04
C ASP A 14 -22.76 -26.11 29.08
N LEU A 15 -23.42 -24.96 29.24
CA LEU A 15 -24.59 -24.58 28.43
C LEU A 15 -24.27 -23.72 27.20
N THR A 16 -23.04 -23.25 27.01
CA THR A 16 -22.72 -22.28 25.95
C THR A 16 -21.68 -22.73 24.93
N GLY A 17 -21.03 -23.89 25.08
CA GLY A 17 -20.10 -24.41 24.07
C GLY A 17 -18.95 -23.45 23.69
N LEU A 18 -18.65 -22.45 24.53
CA LEU A 18 -17.69 -21.38 24.27
C LEU A 18 -16.38 -21.61 25.04
N SER A 19 -15.66 -22.69 24.70
CA SER A 19 -14.36 -23.01 25.27
C SER A 19 -13.16 -22.42 24.51
N GLN A 20 -13.34 -21.47 23.58
CA GLN A 20 -12.21 -21.00 22.75
C GLN A 20 -12.02 -19.49 22.55
N ILE A 21 -12.67 -18.61 23.32
CA ILE A 21 -12.32 -17.18 23.29
C ILE A 21 -12.25 -16.60 24.70
N HIS A 22 -11.08 -16.73 25.31
CA HIS A 22 -10.65 -15.81 26.38
C HIS A 22 -10.03 -14.56 25.73
N LEU A 23 -10.85 -13.50 25.64
CA LEU A 23 -10.46 -12.16 26.13
C LEU A 23 -9.94 -12.36 27.59
N THR A 24 -8.93 -11.68 28.16
CA THR A 24 -8.45 -10.31 27.99
C THR A 24 -7.37 -10.04 29.06
N LEU A 25 -6.45 -9.12 28.78
CA LEU A 25 -6.08 -7.99 29.66
C LEU A 25 -5.90 -8.27 31.17
N ALA A 26 -4.87 -9.03 31.55
CA ALA A 26 -4.44 -9.15 32.94
C ALA A 26 -2.95 -8.86 33.23
N PRO A 27 -2.00 -8.88 32.26
CA PRO A 27 -0.61 -8.47 32.55
C PRO A 27 -0.34 -6.97 32.45
N LEU A 28 -1.36 -6.13 32.17
CA LEU A 28 -1.29 -4.66 32.16
C LEU A 28 -1.15 -4.05 33.58
N ARG A 29 -0.78 -4.85 34.58
CA ARG A 29 -0.79 -4.47 36.00
C ARG A 29 0.41 -5.03 36.77
N GLN A 30 1.63 -4.75 36.31
CA GLN A 30 2.75 -4.36 37.18
C GLN A 30 3.98 -4.16 36.32
N LYS A 31 4.52 -2.93 36.38
CA LYS A 31 5.92 -2.55 36.11
C LYS A 31 6.86 -3.76 36.16
N LEU A 32 7.81 -3.87 35.23
CA LEU A 32 9.23 -4.20 35.49
C LEU A 32 10.02 -4.43 34.16
N PHE A 33 10.90 -3.46 33.85
CA PHE A 33 12.18 -3.57 33.10
C PHE A 33 12.28 -3.36 31.56
N SER A 34 12.96 -2.25 31.21
CA SER A 34 13.89 -1.98 30.08
C SER A 34 13.55 -2.40 28.64
N SER A 35 13.48 -1.39 27.76
CA SER A 35 13.81 -1.32 26.31
C SER A 35 13.39 -2.41 25.32
N THR A 36 12.70 -3.49 25.71
CA THR A 36 12.22 -4.54 24.77
C THR A 36 10.71 -4.55 24.53
N ASP A 37 9.92 -3.78 25.31
CA ASP A 37 8.45 -3.79 25.20
C ASP A 37 7.90 -2.98 24.02
N GLN A 38 8.62 -1.93 23.59
CA GLN A 38 8.15 -1.00 22.57
C GLN A 38 8.18 -1.61 21.16
N ILE A 39 9.24 -2.35 20.84
CA ILE A 39 9.33 -3.09 19.58
C ILE A 39 8.26 -4.19 19.49
N SER A 40 8.01 -4.96 20.57
CA SER A 40 6.97 -5.99 20.57
C SER A 40 5.60 -5.38 20.28
N THR A 41 5.30 -4.24 20.90
CA THR A 41 4.03 -3.53 20.71
C THR A 41 3.85 -3.04 19.27
N LEU A 42 4.85 -2.37 18.70
CA LEU A 42 4.79 -1.89 17.31
C LEU A 42 4.71 -3.05 16.30
N LEU A 43 5.47 -4.12 16.54
CA LEU A 43 5.48 -5.30 15.68
C LEU A 43 4.15 -6.05 15.74
N GLU A 44 3.59 -6.27 16.94
CA GLU A 44 2.26 -6.86 17.14
C GLU A 44 1.16 -6.04 16.45
N LEU A 45 1.23 -4.71 16.55
CA LEU A 45 0.32 -3.82 15.85
C LEU A 45 0.46 -3.95 14.33
N CYS A 46 1.67 -3.84 13.78
CA CYS A 46 1.92 -4.00 12.35
C CYS A 46 1.46 -5.36 11.83
N TYR A 47 1.67 -6.43 12.60
CA TYR A 47 1.20 -7.77 12.29
C TYR A 47 -0.32 -7.90 12.36
N SER A 48 -0.97 -7.27 13.34
CA SER A 48 -2.43 -7.20 13.42
C SER A 48 -3.01 -6.51 12.18
N LEU A 49 -2.46 -5.35 11.80
CA LEU A 49 -2.85 -4.60 10.61
C LEU A 49 -2.60 -5.39 9.32
N ALA A 50 -1.50 -6.12 9.24
CA ALA A 50 -1.20 -7.02 8.12
C ALA A 50 -1.98 -8.36 8.17
N ARG A 51 -2.61 -8.70 9.30
CA ARG A 51 -3.19 -10.02 9.64
C ARG A 51 -2.19 -11.18 9.51
N ILE A 52 -1.00 -10.99 10.05
CA ILE A 52 0.07 -11.98 10.14
C ILE A 52 0.11 -12.50 11.58
N SER A 53 0.28 -13.81 11.76
CA SER A 53 0.48 -14.40 13.08
C SER A 53 1.95 -14.28 13.49
N PRO A 54 2.29 -13.82 14.73
CA PRO A 54 3.68 -13.60 15.17
C PRO A 54 4.57 -14.86 15.29
N GLY A 55 4.03 -16.06 15.03
CA GLY A 55 4.66 -17.34 15.36
C GLY A 55 5.78 -17.82 14.43
N TRP A 56 6.55 -16.92 13.81
CA TRP A 56 7.58 -17.32 12.83
C TRP A 56 9.01 -17.13 13.37
N SER A 57 9.39 -17.99 14.32
CA SER A 57 10.79 -18.31 14.57
C SER A 57 11.19 -19.48 13.68
N SER A 58 12.03 -19.20 12.70
CA SER A 58 12.96 -20.11 12.02
C SER A 58 12.65 -21.62 12.12
N SER A 59 11.77 -22.14 11.26
CA SER A 59 11.78 -23.56 10.91
C SER A 59 12.06 -23.70 9.41
N SER A 60 13.29 -24.15 9.16
CA SER A 60 13.80 -24.65 7.89
C SER A 60 12.84 -25.66 7.28
N SER A 61 12.08 -25.25 6.26
CA SER A 61 11.37 -26.16 5.37
C SER A 61 12.28 -26.48 4.20
N SER A 62 12.72 -27.74 4.22
CA SER A 62 13.49 -28.42 3.20
C SER A 62 12.76 -28.53 1.87
N GLY A 63 13.46 -28.18 0.79
CA GLY A 63 13.53 -29.00 -0.41
C GLY A 63 12.34 -28.98 -1.36
N PHE A 64 12.10 -27.86 -2.05
CA PHE A 64 11.62 -27.88 -3.44
C PHE A 64 12.17 -26.65 -4.18
N LEU A 65 13.06 -26.91 -5.16
CA LEU A 65 13.63 -26.04 -6.21
C LEU A 65 14.18 -24.66 -5.82
N HIS A 66 15.48 -24.49 -6.06
CA HIS A 66 16.43 -23.77 -5.20
C HIS A 66 16.80 -22.33 -5.63
N GLU A 67 15.89 -21.60 -6.28
CA GLU A 67 16.15 -20.20 -6.63
C GLU A 67 15.06 -19.30 -6.03
N LYS A 68 15.46 -18.46 -5.07
CA LYS A 68 14.59 -17.39 -4.56
C LYS A 68 14.45 -16.36 -5.67
N HIS A 69 13.22 -16.03 -6.05
CA HIS A 69 12.92 -15.03 -7.08
C HIS A 69 13.19 -13.61 -6.58
N PHE A 70 13.03 -13.40 -5.28
CA PHE A 70 13.22 -12.12 -4.63
C PHE A 70 14.44 -12.15 -3.71
N HIS A 71 15.29 -11.12 -3.83
CA HIS A 71 16.49 -10.95 -2.99
C HIS A 71 16.40 -9.73 -2.09
N GLN A 72 17.10 -9.74 -0.95
CA GLN A 72 17.20 -8.58 -0.07
C GLN A 72 18.44 -7.76 -0.41
N SER A 73 18.30 -6.43 -0.42
CA SER A 73 19.42 -5.50 -0.60
C SER A 73 19.53 -4.57 0.60
N PRO A 74 20.68 -4.55 1.30
CA PRO A 74 20.85 -3.64 2.42
C PRO A 74 21.31 -2.27 1.95
N ILE A 75 20.72 -1.21 2.52
CA ILE A 75 21.27 0.15 2.44
C ILE A 75 21.87 0.53 3.80
N LYS A 76 22.99 1.25 3.77
CA LYS A 76 23.62 1.81 4.96
C LYS A 76 23.17 3.26 5.11
N LEU A 77 22.49 3.56 6.20
CA LEU A 77 22.10 4.89 6.59
C LEU A 77 23.08 5.42 7.64
N ARG A 78 23.37 6.72 7.58
CA ARG A 78 24.11 7.43 8.63
C ARG A 78 23.17 8.47 9.22
N ILE A 79 22.99 8.44 10.53
CA ILE A 79 22.05 9.31 11.23
C ILE A 79 22.86 10.28 12.10
N LYS A 80 22.92 11.54 11.69
CA LYS A 80 23.68 12.61 12.34
C LYS A 80 23.15 12.87 13.74
N THR A 81 21.83 12.90 13.91
CA THR A 81 21.16 13.11 15.22
C THR A 81 21.55 12.05 16.26
N LEU A 82 22.05 10.88 15.82
CA LEU A 82 22.53 9.80 16.68
C LEU A 82 24.06 9.71 16.74
N GLY A 83 24.77 10.81 16.43
CA GLY A 83 26.24 10.84 16.42
C GLY A 83 26.87 10.11 15.23
N ASP A 84 26.29 10.29 14.04
CA ASP A 84 26.70 9.63 12.78
C ASP A 84 26.67 8.09 12.83
N LYS A 85 25.80 7.53 13.66
CA LYS A 85 25.64 6.08 13.80
C LYS A 85 25.20 5.46 12.46
N ALA A 86 25.93 4.43 12.03
CA ALA A 86 25.57 3.67 10.85
C ALA A 86 24.52 2.61 11.17
N VAL A 87 23.41 2.60 10.42
CA VAL A 87 22.31 1.64 10.57
C VAL A 87 22.03 0.94 9.24
N LYS A 88 21.62 -0.32 9.29
CA LYS A 88 21.33 -1.14 8.11
C LYS A 88 19.81 -1.25 7.93
N LEU A 89 19.31 -0.71 6.83
CA LEU A 89 17.92 -0.88 6.42
C LEU A 89 17.84 -1.94 5.32
N MET A 90 16.98 -2.94 5.49
CA MET A 90 16.80 -4.03 4.53
C MET A 90 15.73 -3.64 3.53
N LEU A 91 16.04 -3.64 2.24
CA LEU A 91 15.06 -3.38 1.19
C LEU A 91 14.74 -4.65 0.41
N PRO A 92 13.53 -4.78 -0.15
CA PRO A 92 13.32 -5.60 -1.34
C PRO A 92 14.37 -5.25 -2.40
N ALA A 93 15.03 -6.22 -3.03
CA ALA A 93 15.85 -5.91 -4.20
C ALA A 93 14.90 -5.55 -5.34
N SER A 94 15.23 -4.48 -6.05
CA SER A 94 14.68 -4.26 -7.38
C SER A 94 14.91 -5.50 -8.24
N ALA A 95 13.86 -5.98 -8.94
CA ALA A 95 13.92 -7.16 -9.80
C ALA A 95 15.19 -7.15 -10.66
N PRO A 96 15.83 -8.31 -10.91
CA PRO A 96 17.07 -8.37 -11.66
C PRO A 96 16.93 -7.59 -12.96
N ARG A 97 17.95 -6.76 -13.25
CA ARG A 97 18.08 -6.02 -14.50
C ARG A 97 18.12 -7.06 -15.62
N SER A 98 16.96 -7.39 -16.19
CA SER A 98 16.85 -8.14 -17.43
C SER A 98 17.62 -7.30 -18.45
N ALA A 99 18.83 -7.75 -18.79
CA ALA A 99 19.73 -7.10 -19.72
C ALA A 99 19.13 -7.17 -21.12
N GLY A 100 18.18 -6.28 -21.41
CA GLY A 100 17.89 -5.89 -22.78
C GLY A 100 19.07 -5.04 -23.31
N PRO A 101 19.40 -5.12 -24.61
CA PRO A 101 20.63 -4.56 -25.19
C PRO A 101 20.70 -3.01 -25.23
N TYR A 102 19.81 -2.30 -24.52
CA TYR A 102 19.76 -0.84 -24.51
C TYR A 102 20.28 -0.18 -23.22
N VAL A 103 20.90 -0.95 -22.31
CA VAL A 103 21.39 -0.39 -21.04
C VAL A 103 22.91 -0.16 -21.11
N ARG A 104 23.32 0.92 -21.79
CA ARG A 104 24.63 1.54 -21.60
C ARG A 104 24.49 3.06 -21.56
N GLU A 105 25.10 3.62 -20.51
CA GLU A 105 25.52 5.01 -20.37
C GLU A 105 24.41 6.08 -20.32
N GLY A 106 24.28 6.68 -19.14
CA GLY A 106 23.36 7.77 -18.85
C GLY A 106 22.04 7.26 -18.30
N TYR A 107 21.64 7.79 -17.16
CA TYR A 107 20.23 8.07 -16.92
C TYR A 107 19.78 9.02 -18.02
N GLN A 108 19.57 8.53 -19.25
CA GLN A 108 18.67 9.20 -20.16
C GLN A 108 17.33 9.08 -19.44
N LEU A 109 16.94 10.18 -18.79
CA LEU A 109 15.54 10.52 -18.55
C LEU A 109 14.84 10.26 -19.87
N GLY A 110 14.32 9.05 -20.05
CA GLY A 110 13.62 8.70 -21.27
C GLY A 110 12.48 9.68 -21.41
N ASP A 111 12.26 10.21 -22.61
CA ASP A 111 11.19 11.16 -22.95
C ASP A 111 9.77 10.67 -22.53
N GLY A 112 9.62 9.44 -22.06
CA GLY A 112 8.36 8.79 -21.70
C GLY A 112 7.74 9.16 -20.35
N CYS A 113 7.95 10.40 -19.87
CA CYS A 113 7.26 11.01 -18.73
C CYS A 113 7.13 12.54 -18.95
N ASN A 114 6.54 12.96 -20.07
CA ASN A 114 6.25 14.38 -20.29
C ASN A 114 5.01 14.81 -19.49
N PHE A 115 5.20 15.29 -18.26
CA PHE A 115 4.13 15.85 -17.43
C PHE A 115 4.00 17.38 -17.52
N ASN A 116 4.62 18.00 -18.53
CA ASN A 116 4.55 19.46 -18.72
C ASN A 116 3.11 19.93 -18.98
N SER A 117 2.29 19.12 -19.65
CA SER A 117 0.86 19.40 -19.82
C SER A 117 0.16 19.54 -18.48
N PHE A 118 0.45 18.65 -17.52
CA PHE A 118 -0.08 18.73 -16.17
C PHE A 118 0.44 19.96 -15.41
N VAL A 119 1.75 20.20 -15.44
CA VAL A 119 2.35 21.39 -14.78
C VAL A 119 1.78 22.70 -15.34
N SER A 120 1.47 22.75 -16.64
CA SER A 120 0.86 23.93 -17.26
C SER A 120 -0.57 24.21 -16.77
N MET A 121 -1.27 23.21 -16.23
CA MET A 121 -2.59 23.33 -15.62
C MET A 121 -2.53 23.75 -14.15
N LEU A 122 -1.34 23.75 -13.52
CA LEU A 122 -1.20 24.10 -12.10
C LEU A 122 -1.23 25.62 -11.89
N PRO A 123 -1.84 26.10 -10.79
CA PRO A 123 -1.69 27.47 -10.31
C PRO A 123 -0.21 27.85 -10.16
N GLU A 124 0.10 29.13 -10.36
CA GLU A 124 1.47 29.63 -10.32
C GLU A 124 2.15 29.39 -8.95
N SER A 125 1.38 29.54 -7.86
CA SER A 125 1.76 29.26 -6.47
C SER A 125 2.27 27.82 -6.26
N CYS A 126 1.80 26.86 -7.05
CA CYS A 126 2.09 25.43 -6.87
C CYS A 126 3.29 24.93 -7.69
N ARG A 127 3.83 25.77 -8.59
CA ARG A 127 4.87 25.34 -9.54
C ARG A 127 6.18 24.96 -8.85
N ASP A 128 6.57 25.68 -7.81
CA ASP A 128 7.81 25.39 -7.08
C ASP A 128 7.75 24.04 -6.34
N ILE A 129 6.58 23.69 -5.79
CA ILE A 129 6.36 22.39 -5.14
C ILE A 129 6.50 21.27 -6.18
N SER A 130 5.94 21.45 -7.38
CA SER A 130 6.05 20.47 -8.47
C SER A 130 7.49 20.20 -8.91
N GLN A 131 8.37 21.21 -8.88
CA GLN A 131 9.78 21.06 -9.18
C GLN A 131 10.52 20.29 -8.07
N LYS A 132 10.20 20.57 -6.80
CA LYS A 132 10.77 19.86 -5.64
C LYS A 132 10.30 18.41 -5.53
N ALA A 133 9.09 18.10 -6.01
CA ALA A 133 8.50 16.76 -5.96
C ALA A 133 9.36 15.71 -6.70
N SER A 134 10.17 16.12 -7.68
CA SER A 134 11.05 15.23 -8.45
C SER A 134 10.36 13.95 -8.94
N PRO A 135 9.23 14.06 -9.67
CA PRO A 135 8.44 12.90 -10.12
C PRO A 135 9.25 11.95 -11.00
N LEU A 136 10.16 12.47 -11.83
CA LEU A 136 11.05 11.66 -12.66
C LEU A 136 12.08 10.87 -11.86
N GLY A 137 12.35 11.27 -10.62
CA GLY A 137 13.18 10.51 -9.69
C GLY A 137 12.41 9.31 -9.15
N LEU A 138 11.26 9.54 -8.50
CA LEU A 138 10.50 8.48 -7.82
C LEU A 138 9.81 7.53 -8.81
N VAL A 139 9.03 8.07 -9.74
CA VAL A 139 8.15 7.27 -10.60
C VAL A 139 8.95 6.37 -11.53
N ALA A 140 10.12 6.82 -11.99
CA ALA A 140 11.01 5.97 -12.79
C ALA A 140 11.58 4.77 -12.01
N MET A 141 11.66 4.87 -10.67
CA MET A 141 12.08 3.76 -9.82
C MET A 141 10.92 2.82 -9.46
N LEU A 142 9.71 3.36 -9.29
CA LEU A 142 8.49 2.55 -9.08
C LEU A 142 8.07 1.84 -10.37
N PHE A 143 8.15 2.52 -11.50
CA PHE A 143 7.73 2.05 -12.82
C PHE A 143 8.86 2.21 -13.84
N PRO A 144 9.79 1.24 -13.91
CA PRO A 144 10.95 1.33 -14.79
C PRO A 144 10.58 1.46 -16.28
N TYR A 145 11.32 2.29 -17.00
CA TYR A 145 11.20 2.45 -18.45
C TYR A 145 11.41 1.11 -19.18
N GLY A 146 10.65 0.90 -20.25
CA GLY A 146 10.70 -0.33 -21.05
C GLY A 146 10.06 -1.56 -20.38
N LYS A 147 9.77 -1.51 -19.08
CA LYS A 147 9.01 -2.56 -18.36
C LYS A 147 7.54 -2.18 -18.15
N THR A 148 7.22 -0.90 -18.25
CA THR A 148 5.89 -0.36 -17.96
C THR A 148 5.40 0.52 -19.11
N GLU A 149 4.10 0.81 -19.14
CA GLU A 149 3.45 1.63 -20.16
C GLU A 149 3.62 3.14 -19.85
N GLU A 150 3.69 3.97 -20.90
CA GLU A 150 4.00 5.41 -20.81
C GLU A 150 2.90 6.22 -20.15
N ASN A 151 1.65 6.05 -20.57
CA ASN A 151 0.51 6.76 -20.03
C ASN A 151 0.27 6.43 -18.56
N MET A 152 0.48 5.19 -18.15
CA MET A 152 0.48 4.79 -16.75
C MET A 152 1.54 5.57 -15.94
N ARG A 153 2.78 5.69 -16.45
CA ARG A 153 3.82 6.50 -15.80
C ARG A 153 3.46 7.99 -15.77
N TYR A 154 2.85 8.50 -16.84
CA TYR A 154 2.38 9.89 -16.90
C TYR A 154 1.34 10.16 -15.79
N VAL A 155 0.32 9.30 -15.64
CA VAL A 155 -0.67 9.43 -14.55
C VAL A 155 0.00 9.32 -13.18
N ALA A 156 0.94 8.38 -13.01
CA ALA A 156 1.70 8.23 -11.77
C ALA A 156 2.51 9.49 -11.41
N CYS A 157 3.18 10.12 -12.39
CA CYS A 157 3.88 11.40 -12.20
C CYS A 157 2.92 12.52 -11.80
N CYS A 158 1.78 12.65 -12.47
CA CYS A 158 0.79 13.68 -12.17
C CYS A 158 0.19 13.48 -10.77
N PHE A 159 -0.11 12.24 -10.40
CA PHE A 159 -0.59 11.90 -9.07
C PHE A 159 0.46 12.21 -8.00
N TRP A 160 1.73 11.88 -8.22
CA TRP A 160 2.80 12.20 -7.26
C TRP A 160 2.96 13.71 -7.04
N ILE A 161 2.92 14.50 -8.12
CA ILE A 161 2.93 15.97 -7.99
C ILE A 161 1.70 16.45 -7.25
N TRP A 162 0.50 16.00 -7.63
CA TRP A 162 -0.75 16.34 -6.94
C TRP A 162 -0.66 16.03 -5.45
N LEU A 163 -0.14 14.86 -5.09
CA LEU A 163 0.01 14.43 -3.70
C LEU A 163 0.91 15.41 -2.94
N CYS A 164 2.09 15.73 -3.48
CA CYS A 164 3.01 16.67 -2.83
C CYS A 164 2.39 18.07 -2.68
N VAL A 165 1.63 18.53 -3.68
CA VAL A 165 0.99 19.85 -3.64
C VAL A 165 -0.16 19.87 -2.63
N ILE A 166 -1.04 18.86 -2.63
CA ILE A 166 -2.16 18.80 -1.69
C ILE A 166 -1.68 18.60 -0.25
N ASP A 167 -0.66 17.77 -0.04
CA ASP A 167 -0.02 17.59 1.27
C ASP A 167 0.46 18.96 1.81
N ASP A 168 1.28 19.67 1.04
CA ASP A 168 1.81 20.99 1.41
C ASP A 168 0.69 22.06 1.57
N LEU A 169 -0.32 22.10 0.69
CA LEU A 169 -1.42 23.08 0.75
C LEU A 169 -2.36 22.85 1.93
N THR A 170 -2.48 21.61 2.39
CA THR A 170 -3.45 21.25 3.43
C THR A 170 -2.84 21.04 4.81
N GLU A 171 -1.50 20.98 4.92
CA GLU A 171 -0.75 20.70 6.15
C GLU A 171 -1.18 21.57 7.35
N HIS A 172 -1.49 22.84 7.11
CA HIS A 172 -1.83 23.81 8.15
C HIS A 172 -3.32 24.10 8.32
N LEU A 173 -4.18 23.49 7.50
CA LEU A 173 -5.62 23.74 7.55
C LEU A 173 -6.23 23.00 8.76
N VAL A 174 -7.07 23.71 9.52
CA VAL A 174 -7.74 23.19 10.72
C VAL A 174 -9.20 23.67 10.79
N GLY A 175 -10.03 22.96 11.54
CA GLY A 175 -11.45 23.31 11.73
C GLY A 175 -12.22 23.42 10.41
N ASP A 176 -13.12 24.40 10.33
CA ASP A 176 -14.00 24.63 9.18
C ASP A 176 -13.25 24.77 7.84
N GLU A 177 -12.05 25.36 7.86
CA GLU A 177 -11.26 25.56 6.64
C GLU A 177 -10.80 24.22 6.04
N TRP A 178 -10.37 23.28 6.90
CA TRP A 178 -10.08 21.92 6.49
C TRP A 178 -11.35 21.20 6.04
N GLU A 179 -12.44 21.26 6.82
CA GLU A 179 -13.69 20.52 6.51
C GLU A 179 -14.28 20.93 5.15
N GLN A 180 -14.23 22.23 4.84
CA GLN A 180 -14.67 22.77 3.55
C GLN A 180 -13.73 22.35 2.41
N THR A 181 -12.42 22.47 2.61
CA THR A 181 -11.41 22.05 1.62
C THR A 181 -11.53 20.57 1.32
N GLU A 182 -11.67 19.74 2.35
CA GLU A 182 -11.85 18.30 2.20
C GLU A 182 -13.14 17.96 1.43
N SER A 183 -14.24 18.63 1.77
CA SER A 183 -15.51 18.47 1.06
C SER A 183 -15.36 18.78 -0.43
N ASP A 184 -14.68 19.89 -0.76
CA ASP A 184 -14.41 20.28 -2.14
C ASP A 184 -13.52 19.26 -2.87
N LEU A 185 -12.44 18.77 -2.24
CA LEU A 185 -11.58 17.72 -2.78
C LEU A 185 -12.38 16.43 -3.05
N MET A 186 -13.24 16.02 -2.11
CA MET A 186 -14.09 14.84 -2.27
C MET A 186 -15.10 15.03 -3.42
N LEU A 187 -15.65 16.23 -3.61
CA LEU A 187 -16.55 16.53 -4.73
C LEU A 187 -15.85 16.39 -6.08
N VAL A 188 -14.59 16.83 -6.22
CA VAL A 188 -13.79 16.68 -7.45
C VAL A 188 -13.68 15.21 -7.86
N PHE A 189 -13.44 14.29 -6.92
CA PHE A 189 -13.20 12.89 -7.24
C PHE A 189 -14.46 12.00 -7.18
N ASN A 190 -15.56 12.46 -6.58
CA ASN A 190 -16.85 11.76 -6.55
C ASN A 190 -17.74 12.05 -7.76
N THR A 191 -17.58 13.23 -8.37
CA THR A 191 -18.53 13.68 -9.40
C THR A 191 -18.16 13.14 -10.77
N PRO A 192 -19.11 12.60 -11.55
CA PRO A 192 -18.90 12.30 -12.96
C PRO A 192 -18.46 13.54 -13.73
N ARG A 193 -17.56 13.38 -14.70
CA ARG A 193 -16.99 14.50 -15.47
C ARG A 193 -18.05 15.43 -16.06
N ASP A 194 -19.10 14.86 -16.64
CA ASP A 194 -20.17 15.59 -17.32
C ASP A 194 -21.03 16.45 -16.37
N SER A 195 -20.82 16.33 -15.06
CA SER A 195 -21.54 17.09 -14.02
C SER A 195 -20.63 18.06 -13.26
N MET A 196 -19.34 18.18 -13.63
CA MET A 196 -18.39 19.04 -12.90
C MET A 196 -18.72 20.53 -13.02
N ASP A 197 -19.26 20.98 -14.14
CA ASP A 197 -19.56 22.40 -14.39
C ASP A 197 -20.67 22.96 -13.46
N CYS A 198 -21.44 22.07 -12.82
CA CYS A 198 -22.53 22.41 -11.91
C CYS A 198 -22.15 22.31 -10.43
N LEU A 199 -20.88 22.05 -10.12
CA LEU A 199 -20.43 21.86 -8.74
C LEU A 199 -20.35 23.19 -7.99
N ASN A 200 -20.99 23.22 -6.81
CA ASN A 200 -20.89 24.31 -5.86
C ASN A 200 -19.81 23.98 -4.84
N TYR A 201 -18.60 24.49 -5.11
CA TYR A 201 -17.49 24.45 -4.16
C TYR A 201 -17.65 25.53 -3.09
N PHE A 202 -17.14 25.25 -1.89
CA PHE A 202 -16.96 26.29 -0.87
C PHE A 202 -15.89 27.28 -1.32
N HIS A 203 -14.77 26.78 -1.85
CA HIS A 203 -13.63 27.56 -2.30
C HIS A 203 -13.30 27.28 -3.76
N LYS A 204 -14.16 27.76 -4.67
CA LYS A 204 -14.02 27.51 -6.12
C LYS A 204 -12.67 27.90 -6.71
N ASP A 205 -12.06 28.96 -6.18
CA ASP A 205 -10.78 29.48 -6.66
C ASP A 205 -9.58 28.95 -5.85
N SER A 206 -9.79 28.01 -4.91
CA SER A 206 -8.70 27.41 -4.13
C SER A 206 -7.74 26.63 -5.02
N ASP A 207 -6.44 26.81 -4.78
CA ASP A 207 -5.39 26.06 -5.47
C ASP A 207 -5.56 24.54 -5.27
N ALA A 208 -6.04 24.10 -4.10
CA ALA A 208 -6.28 22.68 -3.83
C ALA A 208 -7.35 22.09 -4.77
N VAL A 209 -8.41 22.86 -5.05
CA VAL A 209 -9.50 22.48 -5.97
C VAL A 209 -9.00 22.49 -7.41
N GLN A 210 -8.29 23.56 -7.82
CA GLN A 210 -7.74 23.69 -9.18
C GLN A 210 -6.76 22.57 -9.52
N VAL A 211 -5.81 22.26 -8.62
CA VAL A 211 -4.83 21.19 -8.81
C VAL A 211 -5.51 19.81 -8.86
N SER A 212 -6.58 19.62 -8.08
CA SER A 212 -7.37 18.39 -8.11
C SER A 212 -8.16 18.22 -9.41
N HIS A 213 -8.72 19.30 -9.95
CA HIS A 213 -9.32 19.29 -11.29
C HIS A 213 -8.31 18.98 -12.39
N ALA A 214 -7.09 19.51 -12.30
CA ALA A 214 -6.03 19.18 -13.23
C ALA A 214 -5.73 17.67 -13.20
N LEU A 215 -5.62 17.07 -11.99
CA LEU A 215 -5.39 15.63 -11.88
C LEU A 215 -6.58 14.84 -12.43
N ARG A 216 -7.81 15.28 -12.13
CA ARG A 216 -9.01 14.64 -12.64
C ARG A 216 -9.06 14.66 -14.18
N THR A 217 -8.69 15.78 -14.78
CA THR A 217 -8.58 15.93 -16.23
C THR A 217 -7.59 14.93 -16.81
N VAL A 218 -6.41 14.78 -16.21
CA VAL A 218 -5.41 13.78 -16.61
C VAL A 218 -5.98 12.36 -16.55
N ILE A 219 -6.64 11.98 -15.46
CA ILE A 219 -7.24 10.65 -15.30
C ILE A 219 -8.29 10.40 -16.40
N ASP A 220 -9.15 11.38 -16.66
CA ASP A 220 -10.24 11.22 -17.62
C ASP A 220 -9.75 11.23 -19.08
N SER A 221 -8.73 12.03 -19.42
CA SER A 221 -8.20 12.13 -20.78
C SER A 221 -7.21 11.04 -21.15
N THR A 222 -6.65 10.32 -20.18
CA THR A 222 -5.60 9.33 -20.42
C THR A 222 -6.19 7.94 -20.64
N SER A 223 -5.55 7.18 -21.55
CA SER A 223 -5.84 5.77 -21.82
C SER A 223 -4.61 4.94 -21.47
N ILE A 224 -4.78 3.89 -20.68
CA ILE A 224 -3.70 2.92 -20.40
C ILE A 224 -3.86 1.74 -21.37
N TYR A 225 -2.74 1.23 -21.88
CA TYR A 225 -2.72 0.17 -22.89
C TYR A 225 -2.09 -1.12 -22.35
N TYR A 226 -2.60 -2.27 -22.82
CA TYR A 226 -2.03 -3.60 -22.55
C TYR A 226 -2.07 -4.45 -23.83
N GLN A 227 -0.94 -5.09 -24.17
CA GLN A 227 -0.79 -5.97 -25.35
C GLN A 227 -1.55 -5.49 -26.61
N SER A 228 -1.37 -4.22 -26.99
CA SER A 228 -1.98 -3.53 -28.15
C SER A 228 -3.46 -3.12 -28.05
N GLY A 229 -4.13 -3.35 -26.92
CA GLY A 229 -5.50 -2.89 -26.64
C GLY A 229 -5.58 -1.78 -25.58
N VAL A 230 -6.67 -1.02 -25.60
CA VAL A 230 -7.01 -0.07 -24.52
C VAL A 230 -7.53 -0.86 -23.32
N VAL A 231 -6.91 -0.68 -22.15
CA VAL A 231 -7.43 -1.22 -20.89
C VAL A 231 -8.75 -0.52 -20.57
N SER A 232 -9.76 -1.31 -20.22
CA SER A 232 -11.11 -0.83 -19.96
C SER A 232 -11.16 0.34 -18.94
N ALA A 233 -12.17 1.21 -19.05
CA ALA A 233 -12.38 2.37 -18.16
C ALA A 233 -12.44 2.12 -16.62
N PRO A 234 -12.69 0.91 -16.07
CA PRO A 234 -12.76 0.66 -14.63
C PRO A 234 -11.55 1.10 -13.81
N TRP A 235 -10.33 1.16 -14.39
CA TRP A 235 -9.16 1.64 -13.66
C TRP A 235 -9.31 3.08 -13.18
N LYS A 236 -10.01 3.93 -13.96
CA LYS A 236 -10.27 5.33 -13.58
C LYS A 236 -11.11 5.38 -12.31
N VAL A 237 -12.14 4.54 -12.22
CA VAL A 237 -13.01 4.46 -11.04
C VAL A 237 -12.23 3.93 -9.83
N ALA A 238 -11.47 2.84 -10.01
CA ALA A 238 -10.64 2.28 -8.94
C ALA A 238 -9.60 3.30 -8.45
N PHE A 239 -8.92 3.99 -9.36
CA PHE A 239 -7.91 5.00 -9.05
C PHE A 239 -8.51 6.20 -8.31
N ASN A 240 -9.62 6.77 -8.79
CA ASN A 240 -10.33 7.85 -8.10
C ASN A 240 -10.80 7.43 -6.71
N ASN A 241 -11.25 6.18 -6.54
CA ASN A 241 -11.59 5.65 -5.22
C ASN A 241 -10.37 5.63 -4.30
N ALA A 242 -9.20 5.18 -4.77
CA ALA A 242 -7.99 5.20 -3.96
C ALA A 242 -7.47 6.62 -3.66
N VAL A 243 -7.67 7.60 -4.55
CA VAL A 243 -7.39 9.02 -4.25
C VAL A 243 -8.29 9.52 -3.12
N LYS A 244 -9.57 9.15 -3.11
CA LYS A 244 -10.47 9.47 -1.97
C LYS A 244 -10.05 8.80 -0.67
N GLU A 245 -9.47 7.60 -0.74
CA GLU A 245 -8.88 6.96 0.46
C GLU A 245 -7.73 7.82 1.01
N VAL A 246 -6.88 8.38 0.14
CA VAL A 246 -5.80 9.31 0.56
C VAL A 246 -6.37 10.55 1.24
N ILE A 247 -7.40 11.17 0.66
CA ILE A 247 -8.07 12.35 1.26
C ILE A 247 -8.65 12.01 2.65
N ALA A 248 -9.29 10.85 2.78
CA ALA A 248 -9.78 10.35 4.07
C ALA A 248 -8.63 10.07 5.07
N GLY A 249 -7.46 9.68 4.56
CA GLY A 249 -6.22 9.59 5.35
C GLY A 249 -5.81 10.93 5.94
N PHE A 250 -5.79 11.99 5.14
CA PHE A 250 -5.51 13.35 5.62
C PHE A 250 -6.53 13.82 6.67
N ARG A 251 -7.82 13.49 6.51
CA ARG A 251 -8.83 13.75 7.56
C ARG A 251 -8.48 13.05 8.85
N ALA A 252 -8.17 11.75 8.79
CA ALA A 252 -7.83 10.97 9.97
C ALA A 252 -6.52 11.43 10.64
N GLU A 253 -5.66 12.10 9.90
CA GLU A 253 -4.43 12.71 10.41
C GLU A 253 -4.69 13.95 11.27
N ARG A 254 -5.69 14.78 10.94
CA ARG A 254 -5.92 16.08 11.61
C ARG A 254 -6.08 16.01 13.12
N PRO A 255 -6.89 15.10 13.69
CA PRO A 255 -7.02 15.00 15.15
C PRO A 255 -5.69 14.66 15.84
N LEU A 256 -4.82 13.89 15.17
CA LEU A 256 -3.52 13.48 15.72
C LEU A 256 -2.52 14.63 15.79
N LEU A 257 -2.54 15.57 14.82
CA LEU A 257 -1.70 16.77 14.84
C LEU A 257 -1.94 17.63 16.09
N SER A 258 -3.18 17.65 16.59
CA SER A 258 -3.60 18.43 17.76
C SER A 258 -3.63 17.62 19.06
N ALA A 259 -3.32 16.33 19.03
CA ALA A 259 -3.48 15.47 20.19
C ALA A 259 -2.36 15.68 21.23
N ASP A 260 -2.73 15.79 22.50
CA ASP A 260 -1.78 15.87 23.62
C ASP A 260 -0.93 14.59 23.74
N ARG A 261 -1.45 13.46 23.24
CA ARG A 261 -0.78 12.17 23.22
C ARG A 261 -1.21 11.39 21.99
N ILE A 262 -0.22 10.92 21.22
CA ILE A 262 -0.43 10.14 20.00
C ILE A 262 0.08 8.73 20.27
N GLU A 263 -0.75 7.71 20.03
CA GLU A 263 -0.33 6.30 20.14
C GLU A 263 0.02 5.74 18.77
N LEU A 264 0.91 4.74 18.73
CA LEU A 264 1.21 4.01 17.49
C LEU A 264 -0.05 3.34 16.92
N SER A 265 -0.97 2.90 17.78
CA SER A 265 -2.26 2.31 17.38
C SER A 265 -3.15 3.26 16.58
N ASP A 266 -2.97 4.57 16.78
CA ASP A 266 -3.71 5.60 16.07
C ASP A 266 -2.96 6.01 14.80
N TRP A 267 -1.64 6.17 14.89
CA TRP A 267 -0.81 6.59 13.76
C TRP A 267 -0.66 5.54 12.67
N MET A 268 -0.35 4.29 13.01
CA MET A 268 -0.01 3.28 11.99
C MET A 268 -1.16 2.98 11.00
N PRO A 269 -2.44 2.89 11.41
CA PRO A 269 -3.56 2.79 10.48
C PRO A 269 -3.65 3.97 9.51
N VAL A 270 -3.47 5.21 10.01
CA VAL A 270 -3.47 6.43 9.19
C VAL A 270 -2.28 6.40 8.23
N ARG A 271 -1.10 6.04 8.73
CA ARG A 271 0.15 5.99 7.96
C ARG A 271 0.12 5.00 6.80
N MET A 272 -0.57 3.87 6.96
CA MET A 272 -0.81 2.92 5.85
C MET A 272 -1.52 3.56 4.66
N ILE A 273 -2.34 4.59 4.92
CA ILE A 273 -3.09 5.31 3.89
C ILE A 273 -2.33 6.55 3.41
N THR A 274 -1.77 7.34 4.32
CA THR A 274 -1.11 8.62 3.97
C THR A 274 0.20 8.41 3.21
N ILE A 275 0.84 7.22 3.30
CA ILE A 275 1.92 6.84 2.39
C ILE A 275 1.48 6.75 0.92
N SER A 276 0.16 6.69 0.66
CA SER A 276 -0.45 6.92 -0.65
C SER A 276 0.02 5.97 -1.77
N VAL A 277 0.38 4.73 -1.43
CA VAL A 277 0.91 3.77 -2.41
C VAL A 277 -0.18 3.02 -3.19
N ARG A 278 -1.40 2.91 -2.66
CA ARG A 278 -2.50 2.16 -3.31
C ARG A 278 -2.84 2.66 -4.72
N PRO A 279 -2.92 3.98 -5.00
CA PRO A 279 -3.10 4.48 -6.37
C PRO A 279 -2.04 3.94 -7.35
N PHE A 280 -0.77 3.85 -6.94
CA PHE A 280 0.28 3.26 -7.77
C PHE A 280 0.09 1.75 -8.00
N MET A 281 -0.35 1.00 -6.99
CA MET A 281 -0.67 -0.43 -7.14
C MET A 281 -1.84 -0.66 -8.12
N ILE A 282 -2.85 0.22 -8.11
CA ILE A 282 -3.96 0.17 -9.07
C ILE A 282 -3.48 0.44 -10.49
N LEU A 283 -2.59 1.43 -10.68
CA LEU A 283 -1.98 1.69 -11.98
C LEU A 283 -1.17 0.48 -12.48
N ALA A 284 -0.39 -0.16 -11.60
CA ALA A 284 0.34 -1.38 -11.92
C ALA A 284 -0.60 -2.50 -12.39
N LYS A 285 -1.67 -2.79 -11.64
CA LYS A 285 -2.71 -3.76 -12.02
C LYS A 285 -3.37 -3.42 -13.35
N ALA A 286 -3.74 -2.15 -13.55
CA ALA A 286 -4.35 -1.69 -14.79
C ALA A 286 -3.42 -1.90 -15.99
N SER A 287 -2.14 -1.57 -15.86
CA SER A 287 -1.15 -1.74 -16.95
C SER A 287 -0.91 -3.20 -17.35
N LEU A 288 -1.29 -4.14 -16.49
CA LEU A 288 -1.17 -5.58 -16.69
C LEU A 288 -2.53 -6.25 -16.91
N ASN A 289 -3.60 -5.46 -17.04
CA ASN A 289 -4.99 -5.92 -17.20
C ASN A 289 -5.43 -6.94 -16.13
N LEU A 290 -4.97 -6.75 -14.89
CA LEU A 290 -5.32 -7.57 -13.73
C LEU A 290 -6.58 -7.04 -13.01
N ASP A 291 -7.15 -7.85 -12.11
CA ASP A 291 -8.22 -7.39 -11.22
C ASP A 291 -7.75 -6.19 -10.39
N LEU A 292 -8.46 -5.07 -10.56
CA LEU A 292 -8.20 -3.78 -9.94
C LEU A 292 -8.61 -3.76 -8.46
N THR A 293 -9.29 -4.80 -7.98
CA THR A 293 -9.75 -4.89 -6.60
C THR A 293 -8.56 -4.91 -5.64
N MET A 294 -8.50 -3.91 -4.79
CA MET A 294 -7.56 -3.86 -3.67
C MET A 294 -8.23 -4.42 -2.42
N SER A 295 -7.44 -5.05 -1.55
CA SER A 295 -7.93 -5.57 -0.28
C SER A 295 -8.52 -4.47 0.61
N ASN A 296 -9.70 -4.70 1.19
CA ASN A 296 -10.32 -3.80 2.19
C ASN A 296 -9.42 -3.62 3.42
N PHE A 297 -8.68 -4.66 3.80
CA PHE A 297 -7.70 -4.57 4.89
C PHE A 297 -6.50 -3.66 4.59
N GLY A 298 -6.28 -3.30 3.32
CA GLY A 298 -5.32 -2.27 2.98
C GLY A 298 -5.88 -0.86 3.19
N ASN A 299 -7.10 -0.73 3.71
CA ASN A 299 -7.66 0.53 4.15
C ASN A 299 -8.28 0.35 5.56
N PRO A 300 -7.46 0.44 6.62
CA PRO A 300 -7.93 0.24 7.98
C PRO A 300 -8.87 1.34 8.48
N LEU A 301 -9.03 2.44 7.73
CA LEU A 301 -9.93 3.55 8.06
C LEU A 301 -11.38 3.34 7.57
N ARG A 302 -11.64 2.29 6.78
CA ARG A 302 -13.00 1.99 6.32
C ARG A 302 -13.86 1.44 7.44
N GLU A 303 -15.00 2.08 7.68
CA GLU A 303 -16.00 1.69 8.68
C GLU A 303 -16.71 0.38 8.34
N ASP A 304 -16.80 0.03 7.05
CA ASP A 304 -17.44 -1.19 6.55
C ASP A 304 -16.54 -2.44 6.64
N GLN A 305 -15.63 -2.48 7.61
CA GLN A 305 -14.96 -3.68 8.11
C GLN A 305 -15.94 -4.64 8.80
N THR A 306 -17.07 -4.93 8.16
CA THR A 306 -17.62 -6.25 8.33
C THR A 306 -16.51 -7.22 7.90
N PRO A 307 -16.18 -8.24 8.72
CA PRO A 307 -15.51 -9.42 8.22
C PRO A 307 -16.50 -10.16 7.31
N SER A 308 -17.06 -9.47 6.32
CA SER A 308 -17.70 -10.08 5.18
C SER A 308 -16.56 -10.78 4.49
N SER A 309 -16.40 -12.05 4.87
CA SER A 309 -15.93 -13.13 4.03
C SER A 309 -15.32 -12.64 2.72
N ASP A 310 -14.09 -12.13 2.79
CA ASP A 310 -13.19 -12.29 1.67
C ASP A 310 -13.03 -13.81 1.57
N HIS A 311 -13.94 -14.44 0.84
CA HIS A 311 -13.84 -15.83 0.42
C HIS A 311 -12.65 -16.03 -0.52
N ARG A 312 -11.77 -15.02 -0.67
CA ARG A 312 -10.43 -15.09 -1.23
C ARG A 312 -9.69 -16.23 -0.54
N ARG A 313 -9.54 -17.33 -1.26
CA ARG A 313 -8.72 -18.47 -0.87
C ARG A 313 -7.50 -18.51 -1.80
N GLY A 314 -6.41 -19.07 -1.31
CA GLY A 314 -5.18 -19.21 -2.10
C GLY A 314 -4.56 -17.86 -2.46
N TYR A 315 -4.18 -17.72 -3.72
CA TYR A 315 -3.38 -16.62 -4.26
C TYR A 315 -3.88 -15.21 -3.86
N ASP A 316 -5.18 -14.94 -4.00
CA ASP A 316 -5.74 -13.59 -3.74
C ASP A 316 -5.55 -13.14 -2.29
N ALA A 317 -5.60 -14.07 -1.34
CA ALA A 317 -5.37 -13.78 0.06
C ALA A 317 -3.89 -13.51 0.35
N THR A 318 -3.00 -14.22 -0.34
CA THR A 318 -1.55 -14.03 -0.22
C THR A 318 -1.12 -12.72 -0.87
N LEU A 319 -1.60 -12.40 -2.07
CA LEU A 319 -1.33 -11.13 -2.75
C LEU A 319 -1.80 -9.93 -1.91
N ALA A 320 -3.00 -10.03 -1.34
CA ALA A 320 -3.53 -8.99 -0.47
C ALA A 320 -2.65 -8.71 0.77
N LYS A 321 -1.94 -9.73 1.27
CA LYS A 321 -0.95 -9.55 2.35
C LYS A 321 0.32 -8.86 1.85
N VAL A 322 0.80 -9.19 0.66
CA VAL A 322 1.95 -8.53 0.01
C VAL A 322 1.65 -7.02 -0.16
N GLU A 323 0.49 -6.67 -0.70
CA GLU A 323 0.07 -5.27 -0.90
C GLU A 323 -0.03 -4.49 0.42
N ARG A 324 -0.51 -5.12 1.51
CA ARG A 324 -0.58 -4.53 2.85
C ARG A 324 0.78 -4.33 3.48
N LEU A 325 1.64 -5.35 3.39
CA LEU A 325 3.00 -5.27 3.90
C LEU A 325 3.77 -4.16 3.21
N LEU A 326 3.62 -4.00 1.89
CA LEU A 326 4.25 -2.90 1.15
C LEU A 326 3.83 -1.52 1.67
N GLN A 327 2.55 -1.31 1.98
CA GLN A 327 2.07 -0.05 2.59
C GLN A 327 2.75 0.22 3.94
N LEU A 328 2.78 -0.76 4.84
CA LEU A 328 3.42 -0.62 6.15
C LEU A 328 4.93 -0.39 6.03
N ILE A 329 5.60 -1.16 5.18
CA ILE A 329 7.04 -1.05 4.93
C ILE A 329 7.36 0.34 4.40
N MET A 330 6.66 0.81 3.37
CA MET A 330 6.90 2.13 2.78
C MET A 330 6.56 3.26 3.75
N GLY A 331 5.51 3.10 4.57
CA GLY A 331 5.17 4.05 5.64
C GLY A 331 6.31 4.19 6.65
N LEU A 332 6.82 3.06 7.16
CA LEU A 332 7.98 3.06 8.06
C LEU A 332 9.27 3.53 7.38
N GLN A 333 9.47 3.24 6.09
CA GLN A 333 10.62 3.79 5.34
C GLN A 333 10.58 5.31 5.31
N ASN A 334 9.39 5.87 5.09
CA ASN A 334 9.20 7.31 5.09
C ASN A 334 9.51 7.90 6.47
N ASP A 335 9.01 7.28 7.53
CA ASP A 335 9.30 7.68 8.92
C ASP A 335 10.80 7.56 9.25
N ILE A 336 11.49 6.49 8.83
CA ILE A 336 12.92 6.25 9.10
C ILE A 336 13.82 7.22 8.33
N LEU A 337 13.62 7.33 7.01
CA LEU A 337 14.47 8.13 6.12
C LEU A 337 14.18 9.63 6.24
N GLY A 338 12.94 9.99 6.61
CA GLY A 338 12.55 11.37 6.89
C GLY A 338 12.77 11.82 8.33
N TRP A 339 13.18 10.92 9.23
CA TRP A 339 13.20 11.19 10.66
C TRP A 339 14.02 12.42 11.06
N GLU A 340 15.20 12.65 10.47
CA GLU A 340 16.03 13.79 10.88
C GLU A 340 15.36 15.14 10.57
N LYS A 341 14.61 15.21 9.47
CA LYS A 341 13.79 16.38 9.13
C LYS A 341 12.66 16.53 10.15
N ASP A 342 11.89 15.46 10.39
CA ASP A 342 10.75 15.49 11.33
C ASP A 342 11.19 15.81 12.77
N PHE A 343 12.35 15.30 13.17
CA PHE A 343 12.99 15.61 14.46
C PHE A 343 13.33 17.09 14.58
N THR A 344 13.89 17.69 13.53
CA THR A 344 14.24 19.12 13.53
C THR A 344 12.98 20.00 13.56
N LEU A 345 11.95 19.61 12.81
CA LEU A 345 10.69 20.35 12.72
C LEU A 345 9.73 20.07 13.88
N SER A 346 10.09 19.16 14.81
CA SER A 346 9.22 18.71 15.89
C SER A 346 7.87 18.17 15.39
N ASN A 347 7.85 17.54 14.22
CA ASN A 347 6.65 16.90 13.68
C ASN A 347 6.34 15.64 14.51
N PRO A 348 5.20 15.57 15.22
CA PRO A 348 4.90 14.44 16.09
C PRO A 348 4.43 13.20 15.32
N LEU A 349 4.02 13.33 14.06
CA LEU A 349 3.46 12.24 13.24
C LEU A 349 4.54 11.44 12.52
N ASN A 350 5.34 10.75 13.33
CA ASN A 350 6.38 9.84 12.88
C ASN A 350 6.53 8.74 13.93
N ALA A 351 6.60 7.46 13.53
CA ALA A 351 6.65 6.34 14.47
C ALA A 351 7.82 6.44 15.47
N ILE A 352 8.97 6.98 15.05
CA ILE A 352 10.13 7.19 15.93
C ILE A 352 9.85 8.31 16.93
N GLN A 353 9.23 9.41 16.49
CA GLN A 353 8.85 10.52 17.37
C GLN A 353 7.82 10.10 18.41
N ILE A 354 6.81 9.33 17.99
CA ILE A 354 5.80 8.79 18.89
C ILE A 354 6.46 7.94 19.99
N LEU A 355 7.37 7.02 19.63
CA LEU A 355 8.08 6.23 20.63
C LEU A 355 8.89 7.10 21.60
N ILE A 356 9.53 8.17 21.12
CA ILE A 356 10.25 9.15 21.96
C ILE A 356 9.29 9.85 22.91
N LEU A 357 8.10 10.27 22.44
CA LEU A 357 7.06 10.88 23.27
C LEU A 357 6.58 9.94 24.39
N HIS A 358 6.62 8.62 24.18
CA HIS A 358 6.34 7.60 25.20
C HIS A 358 7.57 7.19 26.02
N GLY A 359 8.65 7.98 26.02
CA GLY A 359 9.79 7.83 26.91
C GLY A 359 10.91 6.94 26.37
N ALA A 360 10.87 6.51 25.12
CA ALA A 360 12.02 5.88 24.47
C ALA A 360 13.17 6.89 24.31
N THR A 361 14.41 6.43 24.41
CA THR A 361 15.54 7.27 23.95
C THR A 361 15.53 7.33 22.41
N PRO A 362 16.00 8.44 21.79
CA PRO A 362 16.06 8.54 20.33
C PRO A 362 16.79 7.36 19.66
N SER A 363 17.87 6.87 20.28
CA SER A 363 18.61 5.71 19.79
C SER A 363 17.81 4.40 19.86
N SER A 364 17.00 4.21 20.91
CA SER A 364 16.15 3.02 21.07
C SER A 364 14.98 3.07 20.09
N ALA A 365 14.24 4.19 20.08
CA ALA A 365 13.09 4.38 19.18
C ALA A 365 13.48 4.16 17.71
N PHE A 366 14.59 4.74 17.28
CA PHE A 366 15.07 4.57 15.91
C PHE A 366 15.40 3.09 15.62
N ALA A 367 16.09 2.42 16.55
CA ALA A 367 16.43 1.00 16.39
C ALA A 367 15.17 0.12 16.33
N ASP A 368 14.18 0.36 17.19
CA ASP A 368 12.94 -0.41 17.28
C ASP A 368 12.12 -0.30 15.99
N VAL A 369 12.04 0.90 15.40
CA VAL A 369 11.33 1.13 14.14
C VAL A 369 12.07 0.48 12.96
N VAL A 370 13.41 0.56 12.93
CA VAL A 370 14.23 -0.12 11.91
C VAL A 370 14.11 -1.64 12.01
N GLU A 371 14.13 -2.19 13.22
CA GLU A 371 14.00 -3.63 13.45
C GLU A 371 12.62 -4.13 13.02
N THR A 372 11.55 -3.41 13.42
CA THR A 372 10.18 -3.67 12.96
C THR A 372 10.10 -3.67 11.43
N HIS A 373 10.59 -2.61 10.79
CA HIS A 373 10.61 -2.51 9.33
C HIS A 373 11.34 -3.70 8.69
N ASN A 374 12.53 -4.04 9.19
CA ASN A 374 13.34 -5.12 8.63
C ASN A 374 12.66 -6.48 8.79
N GLU A 375 11.91 -6.70 9.88
CA GLU A 375 11.10 -7.89 10.05
C GLU A 375 9.91 -7.94 9.08
N LEU A 376 9.18 -6.84 8.91
CA LEU A 376 8.10 -6.77 7.91
C LEU A 376 8.62 -7.05 6.50
N VAL A 377 9.83 -6.56 6.17
CA VAL A 377 10.48 -6.87 4.90
C VAL A 377 10.72 -8.38 4.77
N ARG A 378 11.24 -9.08 5.80
CA ARG A 378 11.39 -10.55 5.76
C ARG A 378 10.06 -11.26 5.49
N GLN A 379 8.98 -10.81 6.13
CA GLN A 379 7.63 -11.34 5.90
C GLN A 379 7.16 -11.07 4.46
N LEU A 380 7.43 -9.89 3.91
CA LEU A 380 7.10 -9.55 2.52
C LEU A 380 7.73 -10.52 1.53
N PHE A 381 9.00 -10.90 1.73
CA PHE A 381 9.64 -11.93 0.90
C PHE A 381 8.96 -13.29 1.02
N HIS A 382 8.64 -13.71 2.24
CA HIS A 382 7.96 -14.99 2.46
C HIS A 382 6.61 -15.04 1.71
N TYR A 383 5.79 -14.00 1.87
CA TYR A 383 4.50 -13.92 1.18
C TYR A 383 4.63 -13.66 -0.33
N GLY A 384 5.66 -12.94 -0.77
CA GLY A 384 5.95 -12.71 -2.18
C GLY A 384 6.33 -13.99 -2.92
N GLU A 385 7.26 -14.78 -2.37
CA GLU A 385 7.61 -16.12 -2.91
C GLU A 385 6.40 -17.04 -2.91
N ARG A 386 5.60 -17.00 -1.83
CA ARG A 386 4.38 -17.79 -1.75
C ARG A 386 3.37 -17.39 -2.81
N ALA A 387 3.12 -16.09 -3.00
CA ALA A 387 2.21 -15.59 -4.04
C ALA A 387 2.70 -15.96 -5.44
N TRP A 388 4.02 -15.92 -5.67
CA TRP A 388 4.65 -16.33 -6.92
C TRP A 388 4.46 -17.82 -7.21
N ILE A 389 4.65 -18.68 -6.21
CA ILE A 389 4.43 -20.12 -6.36
C ILE A 389 2.94 -20.40 -6.56
N GLU A 390 2.07 -19.77 -5.76
CA GLU A 390 0.62 -19.94 -5.86
C GLU A 390 0.10 -19.52 -7.25
N SER A 391 0.65 -18.45 -7.85
CA SER A 391 0.26 -18.01 -9.20
C SER A 391 0.66 -18.99 -10.32
N LEU A 392 1.67 -19.83 -10.09
CA LEU A 392 2.02 -20.92 -11.02
C LEU A 392 1.03 -22.07 -10.94
N THR A 393 0.42 -22.29 -9.77
CA THR A 393 -0.47 -23.43 -9.49
C THR A 393 -1.96 -23.09 -9.60
N ALA A 394 -2.34 -21.80 -9.57
CA ALA A 394 -3.74 -21.36 -9.64
C ALA A 394 -4.45 -21.75 -10.95
N GLY A 395 -3.69 -22.14 -11.98
CA GLY A 395 -4.24 -22.68 -13.24
C GLY A 395 -4.74 -24.13 -13.16
N ASP A 396 -4.47 -24.87 -12.08
CA ASP A 396 -4.78 -26.31 -11.99
C ASP A 396 -6.19 -26.63 -11.45
N ASP A 397 -6.92 -25.65 -10.89
CA ASP A 397 -8.18 -25.88 -10.13
C ASP A 397 -9.49 -25.57 -10.89
N ILE A 398 -9.46 -25.40 -12.23
CA ILE A 398 -10.70 -25.31 -13.03
C ILE A 398 -11.19 -26.72 -13.41
N GLY A 399 -11.59 -27.47 -12.40
CA GLY A 399 -12.59 -28.53 -12.47
C GLY A 399 -13.75 -28.15 -11.56
N GLY A 400 -14.77 -27.48 -12.10
CA GLY A 400 -15.89 -26.90 -11.32
C GLY A 400 -16.72 -27.90 -10.51
N PRO A 401 -17.64 -27.40 -9.65
CA PRO A 401 -19.00 -27.19 -10.16
C PRO A 401 -19.78 -25.98 -9.57
N GLY A 402 -20.52 -25.28 -10.44
CA GLY A 402 -21.83 -24.59 -10.19
C GLY A 402 -21.94 -23.49 -9.11
N THR A 403 -22.75 -22.42 -9.23
CA THR A 403 -23.91 -22.15 -10.10
C THR A 403 -24.55 -20.78 -9.79
N TYR A 404 -25.07 -20.08 -10.83
CA TYR A 404 -26.34 -19.30 -10.93
C TYR A 404 -26.50 -17.90 -10.27
N THR A 405 -27.29 -16.90 -10.76
CA THR A 405 -27.85 -16.44 -12.08
C THR A 405 -28.78 -15.22 -11.83
N TYR A 406 -29.02 -14.37 -12.84
CA TYR A 406 -30.35 -13.87 -13.28
C TYR A 406 -30.14 -13.15 -14.64
N GLY A 407 -30.88 -13.32 -15.73
CA GLY A 407 -31.95 -14.24 -16.10
C GLY A 407 -32.33 -13.95 -17.57
N ALA A 408 -32.51 -14.98 -18.39
CA ALA A 408 -33.27 -14.93 -19.64
C ALA A 408 -33.70 -16.35 -20.02
N THR A 409 -35.01 -16.55 -20.08
CA THR A 409 -35.73 -17.80 -20.26
C THR A 409 -35.57 -18.35 -21.67
N VAL A 410 -35.05 -19.57 -21.86
CA VAL A 410 -35.37 -20.38 -23.05
C VAL A 410 -35.52 -21.87 -22.67
N ARG A 411 -36.64 -22.42 -23.13
CA ARG A 411 -37.14 -23.80 -22.94
C ARG A 411 -36.27 -24.87 -23.61
N SER A 412 -36.16 -26.01 -22.91
CA SER A 412 -36.09 -27.42 -23.35
C SER A 412 -35.51 -27.80 -24.72
N ASN A 413 -34.53 -28.72 -24.75
CA ASN A 413 -34.82 -30.11 -25.14
C ASN A 413 -33.66 -31.10 -24.86
N ARG A 414 -34.04 -32.36 -24.67
CA ARG A 414 -33.25 -33.55 -24.34
C ARG A 414 -32.38 -34.06 -25.50
N SER A 415 -31.46 -34.98 -25.14
CA SER A 415 -30.61 -35.87 -25.95
C SER A 415 -29.30 -35.22 -26.42
N SER A 416 -28.12 -35.82 -26.26
CA SER A 416 -27.79 -37.23 -26.38
C SER A 416 -26.48 -37.57 -25.64
N ILE A 417 -26.48 -38.77 -25.05
CA ILE A 417 -25.28 -39.52 -24.67
C ILE A 417 -24.65 -40.00 -25.98
N ALA A 418 -23.49 -39.46 -26.33
CA ALA A 418 -22.64 -40.00 -27.39
C ALA A 418 -21.17 -39.74 -27.07
N SER A 419 -20.43 -40.83 -26.83
CA SER A 419 -19.00 -41.04 -27.15
C SER A 419 -18.01 -39.97 -26.62
N PHE A 420 -17.25 -40.17 -25.55
CA PHE A 420 -16.31 -41.29 -25.30
C PHE A 420 -15.64 -41.77 -26.59
N MET A 421 -14.71 -40.97 -27.10
CA MET A 421 -13.52 -41.31 -27.92
C MET A 421 -13.06 -40.04 -28.65
N ALA A 422 -12.29 -39.20 -27.97
CA ALA A 422 -11.46 -38.18 -28.60
C ALA A 422 -10.00 -38.45 -28.24
N ALA A 423 -9.16 -38.41 -29.27
CA ALA A 423 -7.74 -38.74 -29.30
C ALA A 423 -6.89 -38.02 -28.22
N PRO A 424 -5.65 -38.50 -27.94
CA PRO A 424 -4.71 -37.82 -27.04
C PRO A 424 -4.20 -36.52 -27.69
N GLY A 425 -5.06 -35.51 -27.71
CA GLY A 425 -4.75 -34.16 -28.16
C GLY A 425 -4.17 -33.35 -27.01
N GLN A 426 -2.90 -32.96 -27.17
CA GLN A 426 -2.24 -31.82 -26.53
C GLN A 426 -2.76 -31.44 -25.14
N ARG A 427 -2.03 -31.86 -24.11
CA ARG A 427 -1.93 -31.08 -22.86
C ARG A 427 -1.47 -29.67 -23.26
N GLN A 428 -2.42 -28.73 -23.41
CA GLN A 428 -2.09 -27.32 -23.37
C GLN A 428 -1.37 -27.11 -22.04
N ARG A 429 -0.06 -26.89 -22.09
CA ARG A 429 0.66 -26.31 -20.96
C ARG A 429 0.00 -24.97 -20.73
N LEU A 430 -0.87 -24.90 -19.73
CA LEU A 430 -1.37 -23.66 -19.16
C LEU A 430 -0.13 -22.85 -18.78
N MET A 431 0.08 -21.74 -19.49
CA MET A 431 1.20 -20.86 -19.20
C MET A 431 0.97 -20.25 -17.80
N PRO A 432 2.04 -20.00 -17.03
CA PRO A 432 1.99 -19.15 -15.85
C PRO A 432 1.13 -17.91 -16.09
N ASP A 433 0.44 -17.40 -15.07
CA ASP A 433 -0.08 -16.03 -15.13
C ASP A 433 1.11 -15.06 -15.08
N VAL A 434 1.71 -14.83 -16.25
CA VAL A 434 2.90 -14.01 -16.46
C VAL A 434 2.66 -12.58 -16.00
N ASP A 435 1.42 -12.10 -16.05
CA ASP A 435 1.09 -10.72 -15.66
C ASP A 435 1.00 -10.58 -14.15
N VAL A 436 0.49 -11.58 -13.44
CA VAL A 436 0.60 -11.66 -11.99
C VAL A 436 2.06 -11.64 -11.52
N GLN A 437 2.92 -12.42 -12.18
CA GLN A 437 4.35 -12.46 -11.87
C GLN A 437 5.02 -11.11 -12.11
N ARG A 438 4.70 -10.46 -13.25
CA ARG A 438 5.15 -9.09 -13.54
C ARG A 438 4.64 -8.07 -12.51
N TYR A 439 3.41 -8.23 -12.03
CA TYR A 439 2.86 -7.37 -10.99
C TYR A 439 3.63 -7.54 -9.68
N LEU A 440 3.89 -8.78 -9.25
CA LEU A 440 4.69 -9.06 -8.06
C LEU A 440 6.12 -8.50 -8.20
N GLU A 441 6.79 -8.72 -9.33
CA GLU A 441 8.12 -8.13 -9.61
C GLU A 441 8.11 -6.60 -9.49
N LEU A 442 7.07 -5.98 -10.05
CA LEU A 442 6.91 -4.52 -10.07
C LEU A 442 6.69 -3.96 -8.67
N ILE A 443 5.68 -4.46 -7.93
CA ILE A 443 5.33 -3.92 -6.61
C ILE A 443 6.36 -4.25 -5.53
N MET A 444 7.05 -5.39 -5.64
CA MET A 444 8.18 -5.71 -4.75
C MET A 444 9.31 -4.69 -4.94
N GLY A 445 9.46 -4.12 -6.13
CA GLY A 445 10.39 -3.04 -6.41
C GLY A 445 10.01 -1.69 -5.78
N PHE A 446 8.75 -1.46 -5.40
CA PHE A 446 8.29 -0.15 -4.93
C PHE A 446 9.00 0.32 -3.67
N ALA A 447 9.13 -0.54 -2.67
CA ALA A 447 9.84 -0.21 -1.43
C ALA A 447 11.34 0.02 -1.65
N ASN A 448 11.95 -0.59 -2.68
CA ASN A 448 13.32 -0.27 -3.07
C ASN A 448 13.40 1.10 -3.73
N GLY A 449 12.52 1.35 -4.70
CA GLY A 449 12.49 2.58 -5.47
C GLY A 449 12.22 3.79 -4.59
N MET A 450 11.28 3.69 -3.66
CA MET A 450 10.99 4.75 -2.70
C MET A 450 12.20 5.04 -1.82
N ALA A 451 12.79 4.03 -1.17
CA ALA A 451 13.95 4.23 -0.31
C ALA A 451 15.17 4.79 -1.07
N SER A 452 15.40 4.32 -2.30
CA SER A 452 16.49 4.81 -3.16
C SER A 452 16.29 6.26 -3.58
N TRP A 453 15.06 6.64 -3.91
CA TRP A 453 14.71 8.02 -4.23
C TRP A 453 14.83 8.93 -3.00
N MET A 454 14.29 8.53 -1.85
CA MET A 454 14.35 9.30 -0.61
C MET A 454 15.79 9.59 -0.18
N ALA A 455 16.70 8.61 -0.34
CA ALA A 455 18.10 8.76 0.02
C ALA A 455 18.87 9.84 -0.78
N VAL A 456 18.35 10.26 -1.94
CA VAL A 456 18.98 11.27 -2.82
C VAL A 456 18.07 12.48 -3.08
N SER A 457 16.87 12.49 -2.50
CA SER A 457 15.87 13.52 -2.76
C SER A 457 16.09 14.72 -1.85
N LYS A 458 16.15 15.90 -2.45
CA LYS A 458 16.22 17.19 -1.73
C LYS A 458 15.06 17.41 -0.75
N ARG A 459 13.91 16.72 -0.94
CA ARG A 459 12.76 16.79 -0.01
C ARG A 459 13.10 16.25 1.39
N TYR A 460 14.13 15.39 1.50
CA TYR A 460 14.61 14.78 2.74
C TYR A 460 16.01 15.23 3.15
N GLU A 461 16.63 16.15 2.39
CA GLU A 461 17.88 16.77 2.82
C GLU A 461 17.59 17.68 4.03
N VAL A 462 18.26 17.41 5.15
CA VAL A 462 18.28 18.34 6.29
C VAL A 462 19.15 19.52 5.88
N SER A 463 18.53 20.65 5.55
CA SER A 463 19.22 21.94 5.43
C SER A 463 19.87 22.26 6.77
N VAL A 464 21.21 22.21 6.79
CA VAL A 464 22.07 22.56 7.93
C VAL A 464 22.10 24.06 8.11
#